data_AF-B0TMK0-F1
#
_entry.id   AF-B0TMK0-F1
#
_cell.length_a   1.000
_cell.length_b   1.000
_cell.length_c   1.000
_cell.angle_alpha   90.00
_cell.angle_beta   90.00
_cell.angle_gamma   90.00
#
_symmetry.space_group_name_H-M   'P 1'
#
loop_
_entity.id
_entity.type
_entity.pdbx_description
1 polymer ?
#
loop_
_entity_poly.entity_id
_entity_poly.type
_entity_poly.pdbx_seq_one_letter_code
_entity_poly.pdbx_strand_id
1 'polypeptide(L)' 'MFKIIPMMLIAIGVYIGVQYDDEIIDLFGQNTIDQIEEAVEDSKDNILDKLKDINE' A
#
# COMPACT_ATOMS: atom_id res chain seq x y z
N MET A 1 -20.27 -11.71 6.60
CA MET A 1 -20.70 -10.35 6.19
C MET A 1 -19.71 -9.27 6.61
N PHE A 2 -19.26 -9.19 7.87
CA PHE A 2 -18.30 -8.16 8.32
C PHE A 2 -16.91 -8.17 7.64
N LYS A 3 -16.45 -9.32 7.13
CA LYS A 3 -15.13 -9.48 6.47
C LYS A 3 -15.06 -8.99 5.02
N ILE A 4 -16.21 -8.80 4.37
CA ILE A 4 -16.27 -8.36 2.96
C ILE A 4 -16.08 -6.85 2.85
N ILE A 5 -16.56 -6.10 3.83
CA ILE A 5 -16.41 -4.64 3.92
C ILE A 5 -14.94 -4.20 3.87
N PRO A 6 -14.03 -4.71 4.72
CA PRO A 6 -12.62 -4.32 4.66
C PRO A 6 -11.96 -4.75 3.35
N MET A 7 -12.34 -5.90 2.78
CA MET A 7 -11.81 -6.36 1.49
C MET A 7 -12.23 -5.44 0.34
N MET A 8 -13.48 -4.95 0.34
CA MET A 8 -13.92 -3.94 -0.63
C MET A 8 -13.22 -2.60 -0.42
N LEU A 9 -12.99 -2.17 0.82
CA LEU A 9 -12.27 -0.92 1.10
C LEU A 9 -10.81 -0.98 0.61
N ILE A 10 -10.14 -2.11 0.76
CA ILE A 10 -8.79 -2.31 0.21
C ILE A 10 -8.83 -2.23 -1.31
N ALA A 11 -9.77 -2.92 -1.97
CA ALA A 11 -9.90 -2.89 -3.42
C ALA A 11 -10.19 -1.48 -3.96
N ILE A 12 -11.09 -0.75 -3.31
CA ILE A 12 -11.43 0.64 -3.66
C ILE A 12 -10.23 1.56 -3.40
N GLY A 13 -9.53 1.39 -2.28
CA GLY A 13 -8.33 2.18 -1.95
C GLY A 13 -7.22 1.99 -2.97
N VAL A 14 -6.98 0.75 -3.42
CA VAL A 14 -6.00 0.46 -4.47
C VAL A 14 -6.44 1.07 -5.81
N TYR A 15 -7.73 0.96 -6.16
CA TYR A 15 -8.23 1.57 -7.40
C TYR A 15 -8.04 3.08 -7.40
N ILE A 16 -8.41 3.76 -6.32
CA ILE A 16 -8.24 5.21 -6.21
C ILE A 16 -6.75 5.58 -6.22
N GLY A 17 -5.91 4.84 -5.47
CA GLY A 17 -4.47 5.09 -5.39
C GLY A 17 -3.74 4.93 -6.72
N VAL A 18 -4.15 3.98 -7.57
CA VAL A 18 -3.55 3.76 -8.89
C VAL A 18 -4.11 4.71 -9.94
N GLN A 19 -5.39 5.08 -9.82
CA GLN A 19 -6.07 5.87 -10.85
C GLN A 19 -5.93 7.39 -10.66
N TYR A 20 -5.66 7.83 -9.42
CA TYR A 20 -5.54 9.23 -9.02
C TYR A 20 -4.20 9.49 -8.32
N ASP A 21 -3.14 8.79 -8.72
CA ASP A 21 -1.80 8.95 -8.13
C ASP A 21 -1.34 10.42 -8.19
N ASP A 22 -1.44 11.05 -9.36
CA ASP A 22 -1.09 12.46 -9.59
C ASP A 22 -1.90 13.42 -8.70
N GLU A 23 -3.21 13.18 -8.56
CA GLU A 23 -4.11 14.01 -7.75
C GLU A 23 -3.84 13.84 -6.24
N ILE A 24 -3.49 12.61 -5.83
CA ILE A 24 -3.08 12.31 -4.46
C ILE A 24 -1.72 12.95 -4.16
N ILE A 25 -0.76 12.91 -5.09
CA ILE A 25 0.55 13.56 -4.95
C ILE A 25 0.39 15.08 -4.84
N ASP A 26 -0.53 15.69 -5.58
CA ASP A 26 -0.81 17.14 -5.51
C ASP A 26 -1.49 17.54 -4.18
N LEU A 27 -2.40 16.69 -3.66
CA LEU A 27 -3.11 16.92 -2.41
C LEU A 27 -2.27 16.69 -1.15
N PHE A 28 -1.48 15.62 -1.14
CA PHE A 28 -0.68 15.21 0.02
C PHE A 28 0.75 15.73 -0.04
N GLY A 29 1.20 16.16 -1.22
CA GLY A 29 2.57 16.57 -1.47
C GLY A 29 3.51 15.38 -1.67
N GLN A 30 4.47 15.56 -2.57
CA GLN A 30 5.45 14.54 -2.95
C GLN A 30 6.21 13.97 -1.74
N ASN A 31 6.59 14.82 -0.78
CA ASN A 31 7.28 14.42 0.46
C ASN A 31 6.49 13.40 1.33
N THR A 32 5.15 13.44 1.30
CA THR A 32 4.34 12.51 2.10
C THR A 32 4.21 11.17 1.39
N ILE A 33 4.17 11.18 0.06
CA ILE A 33 4.14 9.97 -0.77
C ILE A 33 5.49 9.24 -0.69
N ASP A 34 6.61 9.97 -0.77
CA ASP A 34 7.96 9.38 -0.65
C ASP A 34 8.14 8.64 0.68
N GLN A 35 7.67 9.22 1.80
CA GLN A 35 7.71 8.57 3.12
C GLN A 35 6.81 7.32 3.19
N ILE A 36 5.68 7.32 2.49
CA ILE A 36 4.80 6.15 2.41
C ILE A 36 5.44 5.07 1.54
N GLU A 37 6.06 5.43 0.42
CA GLU A 37 6.80 4.49 -0.43
C GLU A 37 7.95 3.84 0.34
N GLU A 38 8.76 4.61 1.06
CA GLU A 38 9.86 4.11 1.88
C GLU A 38 9.35 3.14 2.97
N ALA A 39 8.27 3.50 3.68
CA ALA A 39 7.66 2.62 4.67
C ALA A 39 7.05 1.34 4.06
N VAL A 40 6.53 1.41 2.83
CA VAL A 40 6.00 0.26 2.09
C VAL A 40 7.13 -0.63 1.57
N GLU A 41 8.26 -0.07 1.13
CA GLU A 41 9.45 -0.81 0.73
C GLU A 41 10.05 -1.59 1.92
N ASP A 42 10.25 -0.93 3.06
CA ASP A 42 10.71 -1.56 4.30
C ASP A 42 9.76 -2.68 4.75
N SER A 43 8.45 -2.45 4.62
CA SER A 43 7.44 -3.46 4.94
C SER A 43 7.46 -4.63 3.95
N LYS A 44 7.67 -4.35 2.65
CA LYS A 44 7.80 -5.36 1.61
C LYS A 44 8.99 -6.24 1.89
N ASP A 45 10.17 -5.69 2.16
CA ASP A 45 11.38 -6.47 2.45
C ASP A 45 11.21 -7.35 3.69
N ASN A 46 10.63 -6.82 4.77
CA ASN A 46 10.30 -7.62 5.95
C ASN A 46 9.30 -8.75 5.67
N ILE A 47 8.33 -8.52 4.80
CA ILE A 47 7.38 -9.55 4.37
C ILE A 47 8.07 -10.58 3.45
N LEU A 48 8.96 -10.13 2.57
CA LEU A 48 9.68 -10.96 1.61
C LEU A 48 10.67 -11.90 2.32
N ASP A 49 11.36 -11.41 3.35
CA ASP A 49 12.21 -12.22 4.22
C ASP A 49 11.39 -13.22 5.03
N LYS A 50 10.25 -12.81 5.60
CA LYS A 50 9.33 -13.75 6.29
C LYS A 50 8.77 -14.81 5.34
N LEU A 51 8.50 -14.47 4.08
CA LEU A 51 8.01 -15.42 3.07
C LEU A 51 9.10 -16.38 2.60
N LYS A 52 10.36 -15.95 2.55
CA LYS A 52 11.51 -16.83 2.31
C LYS A 52 11.70 -17.80 3.47
N ASP A 53 11.64 -17.32 4.71
CA ASP A 53 11.77 -18.12 5.93
C ASP A 53 10.66 -19.19 6.08
N ILE A 54 9.48 -18.95 5.50
CA ILE A 54 8.36 -19.92 5.45
C ILE A 54 8.50 -20.93 4.30
N ASN A 55 9.26 -20.60 3.24
CA ASN A 55 9.48 -21.46 2.08
C ASN A 55 10.74 -22.33 2.19
N GLU A 56 11.58 -22.10 3.20
CA GLU A 56 12.74 -22.94 3.57
C GLU A 56 12.36 -23.98 4.63
#